data_AF-A0A3D1ID45-F1
#
_entry.id   AF-A0A3D1ID45-F1
#
_cell.length_a   1.000
_cell.length_b   1.000
_cell.length_c   1.000
_cell.angle_alpha   90.00
_cell.angle_beta   90.00
_cell.angle_gamma   90.00
#
_symmetry.space_group_name_H-M   'P 1'
#
loop_
_entity.id
_entity.type
_entity.pdbx_description
1 polymer ?
#
loop_
_entity_poly.entity_id
_entity_poly.type
_entity_poly.pdbx_seq_one_letter_code
_entity_poly.pdbx_strand_id
1 'polypeptide(L)'
;MRLGLRPLFTLAIFLGSFLLFLVQPLAAKMILPAFGGTPAVWNTSMVFFQGALLLGYAYAHGSVARLGVGRQPWLHLALMLAALLLLPISVPIGLVAGGHARPELLVLLVLAAGVGLPYFAVSAGSPLLQRWFAETDDPQASDPYFLYRASNFGSLL
;
A
#
# COMPACT_ATOMS: atom_id res chain seq x y z
N MET A 1 -4.55 -1.72 -30.99
CA MET A 1 -3.42 -2.01 -30.06
C MET A 1 -3.94 -2.33 -28.64
N ARG A 2 -4.95 -3.21 -28.51
CA ARG A 2 -5.70 -3.46 -27.24
C ARG A 2 -5.12 -4.60 -26.38
N LEU A 3 -4.25 -5.45 -26.95
CA LEU A 3 -3.69 -6.63 -26.27
C LEU A 3 -2.72 -6.30 -25.11
N GLY A 4 -2.14 -5.09 -25.07
CA GLY A 4 -1.16 -4.72 -24.04
C GLY A 4 -1.76 -4.25 -22.71
N LEU A 5 -3.02 -3.81 -22.68
CA LEU A 5 -3.62 -3.22 -21.48
C LEU A 5 -3.87 -4.27 -20.39
N ARG A 6 -4.50 -5.39 -20.74
CA ARG A 6 -4.81 -6.47 -19.78
C ARG A 6 -3.57 -7.00 -19.04
N PRO A 7 -2.48 -7.44 -19.71
CA PRO A 7 -1.31 -7.95 -19.00
C PRO A 7 -0.61 -6.86 -18.18
N LEU A 8 -0.58 -5.61 -18.65
CA LEU A 8 0.00 -4.49 -17.90
C LEU A 8 -0.74 -4.26 -16.57
N PHE A 9 -2.07 -4.12 -16.62
CA PHE A 9 -2.87 -3.90 -15.42
C PHE A 9 -2.87 -5.12 -14.49
N THR A 10 -2.89 -6.33 -15.06
CA THR A 10 -2.78 -7.58 -14.31
C THR A 10 -1.47 -7.67 -13.55
N LEU A 11 -0.35 -7.38 -14.22
CA LEU A 11 0.97 -7.41 -13.60
C LEU A 11 1.11 -6.31 -12.55
N ALA A 12 0.63 -5.09 -12.84
CA ALA A 12 0.68 -3.98 -11.91
C ALA A 12 -0.12 -4.26 -10.63
N ILE A 13 -1.36 -4.76 -10.74
CA ILE A 13 -2.19 -5.05 -9.57
C ILE A 13 -1.69 -6.27 -8.79
N PHE A 14 -1.18 -7.28 -9.48
CA PHE A 14 -0.51 -8.43 -8.88
C PHE A 14 0.70 -7.99 -8.06
N LEU A 15 1.63 -7.25 -8.67
CA LEU A 15 2.85 -6.77 -8.01
C LEU A 15 2.51 -5.83 -6.85
N GLY A 16 1.56 -4.92 -7.03
CA GLY A 16 1.13 -4.02 -5.95
C GLY A 16 0.60 -4.81 -4.75
N SER A 17 -0.24 -5.81 -4.98
CA SER A 17 -0.81 -6.63 -3.91
C SER A 17 0.24 -7.50 -3.22
N PHE A 18 1.14 -8.13 -4.01
CA PHE A 18 2.28 -8.88 -3.49
C PHE A 18 3.17 -8.02 -2.60
N LEU A 19 3.56 -6.84 -3.07
CA LEU A 19 4.39 -5.90 -2.29
C LEU A 19 3.68 -5.46 -1.01
N LEU A 20 2.36 -5.21 -1.07
CA LEU A 20 1.57 -4.81 0.08
C LEU A 20 1.52 -5.89 1.17
N PHE A 21 1.37 -7.15 0.78
CA PHE A 21 1.37 -8.28 1.71
C PHE A 21 2.78 -8.62 2.19
N LEU A 22 3.81 -8.46 1.36
CA LEU A 22 5.21 -8.70 1.72
C LEU A 22 5.76 -7.67 2.72
N VAL A 23 5.39 -6.39 2.58
CA VAL A 23 5.89 -5.31 3.44
C VAL A 23 5.43 -5.48 4.90
N GLN A 24 4.23 -6.00 5.15
CA GLN A 24 3.69 -6.15 6.51
C GLN A 24 4.56 -7.04 7.42
N PRO A 25 4.84 -8.32 7.08
CA PRO A 25 5.71 -9.17 7.88
C PRO A 25 7.16 -8.68 7.87
N LEU A 26 7.64 -8.06 6.79
CA LEU A 26 9.01 -7.51 6.73
C LEU A 26 9.18 -6.36 7.74
N ALA A 27 8.30 -5.38 7.71
CA ALA A 27 8.33 -4.23 8.61
C ALA A 27 8.10 -4.65 10.06
N ALA A 28 7.17 -5.58 10.31
CA ALA A 28 6.99 -6.19 11.63
C ALA A 28 8.31 -6.85 12.09
N LYS A 29 8.99 -7.59 11.21
CA LYS A 29 10.30 -8.22 11.51
C LYS A 29 11.39 -7.20 11.86
N MET A 30 11.44 -6.07 11.15
CA MET A 30 12.44 -5.02 11.36
C MET A 30 12.31 -4.32 12.72
N ILE A 31 11.12 -4.27 13.31
CA ILE A 31 10.89 -3.64 14.61
C ILE A 31 11.13 -4.59 15.80
N LEU A 32 11.24 -5.91 15.60
CA LEU A 32 11.47 -6.87 16.69
C LEU A 32 12.69 -6.55 17.57
N PRO A 33 13.86 -6.16 17.03
CA PRO A 33 15.02 -5.88 17.87
C PRO A 33 14.78 -4.74 18.89
N ALA A 34 13.87 -3.82 18.58
CA ALA A 34 13.54 -2.68 19.43
C ALA A 34 12.34 -2.92 20.35
N PHE A 35 11.31 -3.63 19.89
CA PHE A 35 10.04 -3.78 20.59
C PHE A 35 9.72 -5.21 21.07
N GLY A 36 10.51 -6.20 20.64
CA GLY A 36 10.25 -7.61 20.90
C GLY A 36 9.11 -8.21 20.06
N GLY A 37 8.84 -9.50 20.27
CA GLY A 37 7.81 -10.26 19.54
C GLY A 37 6.50 -10.43 20.32
N THR A 38 6.10 -9.45 21.13
CA THR A 38 4.89 -9.58 21.97
C THR A 38 3.61 -9.50 21.14
N PRO A 39 2.49 -10.11 21.59
CA PRO A 39 1.21 -9.98 20.91
C PRO A 39 0.74 -8.52 20.75
N ALA A 40 1.11 -7.64 21.70
CA ALA A 40 0.75 -6.22 21.64
C ALA A 40 1.42 -5.50 20.46
N VAL A 41 2.69 -5.77 20.19
CA VAL A 41 3.44 -5.20 19.04
C VAL A 41 2.84 -5.68 17.72
N TRP A 42 2.50 -6.97 17.64
CA TRP A 42 1.84 -7.54 16.47
C TRP A 42 0.48 -6.88 16.20
N ASN A 43 -0.38 -6.83 17.22
CA ASN A 43 -1.72 -6.22 17.09
C ASN A 43 -1.64 -4.73 16.72
N THR A 44 -0.69 -3.99 17.32
CA THR A 44 -0.49 -2.57 17.00
C THR A 44 -0.02 -2.38 15.56
N SER A 45 0.88 -3.24 15.09
CA SER A 45 1.32 -3.23 13.68
C SER A 45 0.16 -3.52 12.74
N MET A 46 -0.70 -4.49 13.07
CA MET A 46 -1.92 -4.77 12.30
C MET A 46 -2.85 -3.56 12.25
N VAL A 47 -3.09 -2.87 13.38
CA VAL A 47 -3.90 -1.64 13.40
C VAL A 47 -3.33 -0.58 12.46
N PHE A 48 -2.01 -0.38 12.46
CA PHE A 48 -1.35 0.53 11.53
C PHE A 48 -1.61 0.15 10.07
N PHE A 49 -1.35 -1.09 9.69
CA PHE A 49 -1.49 -1.52 8.29
C PHE A 49 -2.93 -1.48 7.80
N GLN A 50 -3.89 -1.93 8.62
CA GLN A 50 -5.31 -1.86 8.27
C GLN A 50 -5.79 -0.41 8.16
N GLY A 51 -5.33 0.47 9.06
CA GLY A 51 -5.61 1.90 8.99
C GLY A 51 -5.04 2.54 7.72
N ALA A 52 -3.79 2.25 7.38
CA ALA A 52 -3.14 2.78 6.19
C ALA A 52 -3.73 2.22 4.88
N LEU A 53 -4.18 0.96 4.88
CA LEU A 53 -4.94 0.35 3.79
C LEU A 53 -6.26 1.10 3.56
N LEU A 54 -7.02 1.32 4.64
CA LEU A 54 -8.28 2.06 4.59
C LEU A 54 -8.08 3.49 4.09
N LEU A 55 -7.04 4.18 4.55
CA LEU A 55 -6.68 5.52 4.07
C LEU A 55 -6.35 5.52 2.58
N GLY A 56 -5.61 4.51 2.10
CA GLY A 56 -5.31 4.35 0.67
C GLY A 56 -6.58 4.17 -0.17
N TYR A 57 -7.56 3.41 0.33
CA TYR A 57 -8.84 3.21 -0.35
C TYR A 57 -9.69 4.49 -0.36
N ALA A 58 -9.74 5.21 0.77
CA ALA A 58 -10.39 6.51 0.85
C ALA A 58 -9.74 7.53 -0.11
N TYR A 59 -8.41 7.55 -0.19
CA TYR A 59 -7.67 8.35 -1.16
C TYR A 59 -8.02 7.95 -2.60
N ALA A 60 -8.04 6.66 -2.92
CA ALA A 60 -8.36 6.19 -4.27
C ALA A 60 -9.76 6.64 -4.70
N HIS A 61 -10.76 6.40 -3.86
CA HIS A 61 -12.15 6.77 -4.12
C HIS A 61 -12.31 8.30 -4.21
N GLY A 62 -11.83 9.03 -3.22
CA GLY A 62 -11.98 10.50 -3.15
C GLY A 62 -11.19 11.24 -4.23
N SER A 63 -9.98 10.78 -4.58
CA SER A 63 -9.17 11.42 -5.61
C SER A 63 -9.75 11.21 -7.00
N VAL A 64 -10.24 10.01 -7.33
CA VAL A 64 -10.89 9.77 -8.63
C VAL A 64 -12.20 10.55 -8.73
N ALA A 65 -13.01 10.58 -7.67
CA ALA A 65 -14.26 11.34 -7.65
C ALA A 65 -14.05 12.85 -7.89
N ARG A 66 -12.93 13.41 -7.42
CA ARG A 66 -12.62 14.85 -7.55
C ARG A 66 -11.85 15.22 -8.82
N LEU A 67 -10.95 14.36 -9.28
CA LEU A 67 -10.00 14.68 -10.37
C LEU A 67 -10.34 13.98 -11.68
N GLY A 68 -11.20 12.95 -11.65
CA GLY A 68 -11.47 12.07 -12.77
C GLY A 68 -10.27 11.19 -13.14
N VAL A 69 -10.50 10.23 -14.03
CA VAL A 69 -9.46 9.25 -14.45
C VAL A 69 -8.38 9.82 -15.37
N GLY A 70 -8.56 11.04 -15.91
CA GLY A 70 -7.53 11.69 -16.73
C GLY A 70 -6.40 12.33 -15.92
N ARG A 71 -6.70 12.91 -14.75
CA ARG A 71 -5.71 13.64 -13.92
C ARG A 71 -5.20 12.83 -12.74
N GLN A 72 -6.02 11.92 -12.21
CA GLN A 72 -5.69 11.17 -11.02
C GLN A 72 -4.46 10.24 -11.18
N PRO A 73 -4.18 9.60 -12.34
CA PRO A 73 -2.96 8.84 -12.54
C PRO A 73 -1.68 9.66 -12.32
N TRP A 74 -1.67 10.94 -12.72
CA TRP A 74 -0.52 11.83 -12.50
C TRP A 74 -0.29 12.15 -11.03
N LEU A 75 -1.38 12.36 -10.26
CA LEU A 75 -1.28 12.53 -8.81
C LEU A 75 -0.70 11.27 -8.16
N HIS A 76 -1.20 10.10 -8.56
CA HIS A 76 -0.72 8.84 -8.00
C HIS A 76 0.72 8.52 -8.40
N LEU A 77 1.13 8.87 -9.63
CA LEU A 77 2.52 8.76 -10.07
C LEU A 77 3.44 9.66 -9.23
N ALA A 78 3.04 10.90 -8.95
CA ALA A 78 3.80 11.79 -8.07
C ALA A 78 3.91 11.21 -6.65
N LEU A 79 2.83 10.62 -6.12
CA LEU A 79 2.84 9.92 -4.84
C LEU A 79 3.79 8.72 -4.83
N MET A 80 3.78 7.90 -5.90
CA MET A 80 4.71 6.78 -6.07
C MET A 80 6.16 7.23 -6.13
N LEU A 81 6.45 8.29 -6.89
CA LEU A 81 7.80 8.87 -6.96
C LEU A 81 8.26 9.39 -5.60
N ALA A 82 7.38 10.08 -4.85
CA ALA A 82 7.67 10.53 -3.50
C ALA A 82 7.94 9.35 -2.55
N ALA A 83 7.20 8.25 -2.68
CA ALA A 83 7.45 7.02 -1.92
C ALA A 83 8.81 6.37 -2.29
N LEU A 84 9.20 6.39 -3.56
CA LEU A 84 10.50 5.88 -4.01
C LEU A 84 11.67 6.64 -3.38
N LEU A 85 11.53 7.95 -3.15
CA LEU A 85 12.57 8.77 -2.51
C LEU A 85 12.81 8.40 -1.03
N LEU A 86 11.88 7.66 -0.41
CA LEU A 86 12.03 7.16 0.96
C LEU A 86 12.70 5.79 1.03
N LEU A 87 13.12 5.23 -0.11
CA LEU A 87 13.90 4.00 -0.13
C LEU A 87 15.39 4.28 0.16
N PRO A 88 16.10 3.38 0.87
CA PRO A 88 15.61 2.12 1.42
C PRO A 88 14.71 2.34 2.65
N ILE A 89 13.70 1.46 2.79
CA ILE A 89 12.87 1.42 4.00
C ILE A 89 13.79 1.31 5.21
N SER A 90 13.72 2.29 6.09
CA SER A 90 14.46 2.32 7.34
C SER A 90 13.51 2.52 8.49
N VAL A 91 13.75 1.79 9.57
CA VAL A 91 12.97 1.87 10.79
C VAL A 91 13.79 2.72 11.75
N PRO A 92 13.39 3.98 12.04
CA PRO A 92 14.17 4.89 12.87
C PRO A 92 14.10 4.49 14.35
N ILE A 93 14.80 3.41 14.72
CA ILE A 93 14.87 2.87 16.08
C ILE A 93 15.45 3.91 17.06
N GLY A 94 16.19 4.92 16.57
CA GLY A 94 16.62 6.05 17.37
C GLY A 94 15.48 6.83 18.04
N LEU A 95 14.25 6.77 17.51
CA LEU A 95 13.05 7.33 18.16
C LEU A 95 12.67 6.63 19.47
N VAL A 96 13.26 5.47 19.74
CA VAL A 96 12.99 4.63 20.92
C VAL A 96 13.93 4.96 22.09
N ALA A 97 14.91 5.86 21.89
CA ALA A 97 15.83 6.29 22.94
C ALA A 97 15.12 7.18 23.98
N GLY A 98 14.81 6.64 25.17
CA GLY A 98 14.25 7.45 26.28
C GLY A 98 13.33 6.73 27.28
N GLY A 99 13.04 5.44 27.09
CA GLY A 99 12.15 4.68 27.97
C GLY A 99 10.72 4.56 27.42
N HIS A 100 10.04 3.46 27.78
CA HIS A 100 8.88 2.94 27.05
C HIS A 100 7.56 3.20 27.79
N ALA A 101 7.23 4.45 28.08
CA ALA A 101 5.97 4.75 28.77
C ALA A 101 4.71 4.33 27.95
N ARG A 102 4.82 4.27 26.61
CA ARG A 102 3.72 3.90 25.68
C ARG A 102 4.27 3.20 24.42
N PRO A 103 4.62 1.91 24.49
CA PRO A 103 5.27 1.20 23.39
C PRO A 103 4.42 1.11 22.12
N GLU A 104 3.09 1.09 22.24
CA GLU A 104 2.17 0.99 21.10
C GLU A 104 2.23 2.25 20.22
N LEU A 105 2.22 3.43 20.85
CA LEU A 105 2.32 4.70 20.12
C LEU A 105 3.66 4.82 19.39
N LEU A 106 4.74 4.33 20.00
CA LEU A 106 6.06 4.29 19.37
C LEU A 106 6.09 3.33 18.17
N VAL A 107 5.45 2.16 18.27
CA VAL A 107 5.30 1.25 17.12
C VAL A 107 4.57 1.95 15.97
N LEU A 108 3.44 2.61 16.24
CA LEU A 108 2.69 3.35 15.22
C LEU A 108 3.54 4.45 14.57
N LEU A 109 4.27 5.22 15.38
CA LEU A 109 5.14 6.31 14.90
C LEU A 109 6.28 5.78 14.03
N VAL A 110 6.95 4.72 14.49
CA VAL A 110 8.08 4.11 13.78
C VAL A 110 7.63 3.51 12.45
N LEU A 111 6.48 2.83 12.41
CA LEU A 111 5.90 2.32 11.17
C LEU A 111 5.45 3.46 10.24
N ALA A 112 4.81 4.50 10.77
CA ALA A 112 4.41 5.67 9.99
C ALA A 112 5.61 6.36 9.33
N ALA A 113 6.71 6.54 10.09
CA ALA A 113 7.93 7.17 9.60
C ALA A 113 8.70 6.29 8.62
N GLY A 114 8.76 4.97 8.86
CA GLY A 114 9.59 4.07 8.06
C GLY A 114 8.92 3.50 6.81
N VAL A 115 7.62 3.16 6.89
CA VAL A 115 6.87 2.49 5.82
C VAL A 115 5.54 3.14 5.46
N GLY A 116 5.13 4.20 6.17
CA GLY A 116 3.81 4.80 6.01
C GLY A 116 3.52 5.27 4.59
N LEU A 117 4.37 6.13 4.03
CA LEU A 117 4.14 6.65 2.68
C LEU A 117 4.24 5.56 1.59
N PRO A 118 5.26 4.69 1.56
CA PRO A 118 5.31 3.58 0.61
C PRO A 118 4.10 2.64 0.70
N TYR A 119 3.73 2.23 1.92
CA TYR A 119 2.60 1.33 2.12
C TYR A 119 1.28 1.97 1.69
N PHE A 120 1.03 3.22 2.11
CA PHE A 120 -0.15 3.99 1.69
C PHE A 120 -0.25 4.14 0.16
N ALA A 121 0.89 4.42 -0.48
CA ALA A 121 0.91 4.62 -1.91
C ALA A 121 0.61 3.29 -2.65
N VAL A 122 1.19 2.17 -2.22
CA VAL A 122 0.87 0.86 -2.81
C VAL A 122 -0.56 0.41 -2.51
N SER A 123 -1.09 0.74 -1.33
CA SER A 123 -2.45 0.35 -0.90
C SER A 123 -3.57 0.95 -1.73
N ALA A 124 -3.37 2.14 -2.28
CA ALA A 124 -4.29 2.73 -3.23
C ALA A 124 -4.28 2.05 -4.62
N GLY A 125 -3.25 1.26 -4.95
CA GLY A 125 -3.02 0.72 -6.30
C GLY A 125 -4.15 -0.16 -6.81
N SER A 126 -4.62 -1.14 -6.01
CA SER A 126 -5.67 -2.07 -6.44
C SER A 126 -7.00 -1.41 -6.82
N PRO A 127 -7.61 -0.56 -5.98
CA PRO A 127 -8.84 0.14 -6.38
C PRO A 127 -8.62 1.14 -7.52
N LEU A 128 -7.47 1.81 -7.59
CA LEU A 128 -7.17 2.74 -8.68
C LEU A 128 -7.02 2.05 -10.03
N LEU A 129 -6.22 0.98 -10.10
CA LEU A 129 -6.02 0.22 -11.34
C LEU A 129 -7.33 -0.38 -11.84
N GLN A 130 -8.17 -0.90 -10.95
CA GLN A 130 -9.51 -1.39 -11.32
C GLN A 130 -10.38 -0.26 -11.86
N ARG A 131 -10.39 0.91 -11.22
CA ARG A 131 -11.19 2.04 -11.67
C ARG A 131 -10.68 2.63 -13.00
N TRP A 132 -9.38 2.73 -13.19
CA TRP A 132 -8.80 3.20 -14.45
C TRP A 132 -9.07 2.21 -15.59
N PHE A 133 -8.97 0.90 -15.33
CA PHE A 133 -9.27 -0.12 -16.35
C PHE A 133 -10.75 -0.07 -16.76
N ALA A 134 -11.66 0.17 -15.80
CA ALA A 134 -13.10 0.25 -16.06
C ALA A 134 -13.49 1.42 -16.98
N GLU A 135 -12.62 2.41 -17.15
CA GLU A 135 -12.83 3.59 -18.01
C GLU A 135 -12.12 3.46 -19.37
N THR A 136 -11.61 2.27 -19.70
CA THR A 136 -11.00 1.98 -21.01
C THR A 136 -12.02 1.41 -22.01
N ASP A 137 -11.68 1.42 -23.30
CA ASP A 137 -12.49 0.78 -24.35
C ASP A 137 -12.31 -0.76 -24.42
N ASP A 138 -11.67 -1.39 -23.42
CA ASP A 138 -11.47 -2.85 -23.42
C ASP A 138 -12.82 -3.57 -23.21
N PRO A 139 -13.11 -4.67 -23.93
CA PRO A 139 -14.34 -5.43 -23.74
C PRO A 139 -14.59 -5.94 -22.31
N GLN A 140 -13.56 -6.08 -21.48
CA GLN A 140 -13.69 -6.47 -20.07
C GLN A 140 -13.73 -5.27 -19.11
N ALA A 141 -13.76 -4.04 -19.61
CA ALA A 141 -13.79 -2.84 -18.77
C ALA A 141 -15.07 -2.74 -17.92
N SER A 142 -16.21 -3.20 -18.43
CA SER A 142 -17.48 -3.20 -17.70
C SER A 142 -17.48 -4.13 -16.48
N ASP A 143 -16.63 -5.15 -16.47
CA ASP A 143 -16.46 -6.09 -15.36
C ASP A 143 -15.00 -6.59 -15.27
N PRO A 144 -14.10 -5.81 -14.64
CA PRO A 144 -12.68 -6.13 -14.58
C PRO A 144 -12.33 -7.16 -13.49
N TYR A 145 -13.21 -8.13 -13.22
CA TYR A 145 -13.04 -9.13 -12.17
C TYR A 145 -11.73 -9.93 -12.26
N PHE A 146 -11.12 -10.05 -13.44
CA PHE A 146 -9.80 -10.67 -13.59
C PHE A 146 -8.70 -9.92 -12.83
N LEU A 147 -8.79 -8.59 -12.68
CA LEU A 147 -7.87 -7.80 -11.87
C LEU A 147 -8.02 -8.10 -10.38
N TYR A 148 -9.25 -8.28 -9.90
CA TYR A 148 -9.51 -8.72 -8.52
C TYR A 148 -8.87 -10.09 -8.24
N ARG A 149 -9.03 -11.06 -9.17
CA ARG A 149 -8.38 -12.37 -9.06
C ARG A 149 -6.86 -12.27 -9.02
N ALA A 150 -6.26 -11.45 -9.89
CA ALA A 150 -4.82 -11.21 -9.92
C ALA A 150 -4.30 -10.56 -8.62
N SER A 151 -5.04 -9.59 -8.08
CA SER A 151 -4.74 -8.94 -6.79
C SER A 151 -4.73 -9.94 -5.63
N ASN A 152 -5.75 -10.80 -5.55
CA ASN A 152 -5.82 -11.82 -4.51
C ASN A 152 -4.70 -12.85 -4.66
N PHE A 153 -4.39 -13.28 -5.88
CA PHE A 153 -3.26 -14.18 -6.11
C PHE A 153 -1.93 -13.56 -5.69
N GLY A 154 -1.70 -12.28 -5.97
CA GLY A 154 -0.53 -11.55 -5.47
C GLY A 154 -0.49 -11.47 -3.95
N SER A 155 -1.64 -11.30 -3.30
CA SER A 155 -1.76 -11.22 -1.83
C SER A 155 -1.45 -12.55 -1.11
N LEU A 156 -1.56 -13.68 -1.81
CA LEU A 156 -1.32 -15.02 -1.25
C LEU A 156 0.16 -15.43 -1.25
N LEU A 157 1.01 -14.71 -1.98
CA LEU A 157 2.45 -14.99 -2.15
C LEU A 157 3.29 -14.11 -1.24
#